data_AF-A0A377VVX6-F1
#
_entry.id   AF-A0A377VVX6-F1
#
_cell.length_a   1.000
_cell.length_b   1.000
_cell.length_c   1.000
_cell.angle_alpha   90.00
_cell.angle_beta   90.00
_cell.angle_gamma   90.00
#
_symmetry.space_group_name_H-M   'P 1'
#
loop_
_entity.id
_entity.type
_entity.pdbx_description
1 polymer ?
#
loop_
_entity_poly.entity_id
_entity_poly.type
_entity_poly.pdbx_seq_one_letter_code
_entity_poly.pdbx_strand_id
1 'polypeptide(L)'
;MIVLGAIWLLNDYRGVPTPVLILAALLLAGLFMATRTAFGRRIYAIGGNLEAARLSGINVERTKLAVFAINGLMVAIAGLILSSRLGAGSPSAGNIAELDAIAACVIGGTSLAGGIGSVAGAVMGAFIMSALDNGMSMMDVATFWQYIVKGAILLLAVWMDSATKRARIRRDSLKNV
;
A
#
# COMPACT_ATOMS: atom_id res chain seq x y z
N MET A 1 -3.58 14.32 17.42
CA MET A 1 -3.16 14.64 18.81
C MET A 1 -2.13 13.64 19.32
N ILE A 2 -2.45 12.33 19.42
CA ILE A 2 -1.51 11.31 19.93
C ILE A 2 -0.22 11.19 19.09
N VAL A 3 -0.34 11.18 17.75
CA VAL A 3 0.82 11.05 16.85
C VAL A 3 1.74 12.28 16.91
N LEU A 4 1.17 13.49 16.94
CA LEU A 4 1.94 14.74 17.06
C LEU A 4 2.59 14.88 18.44
N GLY A 5 1.92 14.43 19.51
CA GLY A 5 2.48 14.40 20.86
C GLY A 5 3.63 13.40 21.01
N ALA A 6 3.53 12.22 20.39
CA ALA A 6 4.63 11.26 20.33
C ALA A 6 5.83 11.82 19.55
N ILE A 7 5.58 12.50 18.42
CA ILE A 7 6.63 13.15 17.63
C ILE A 7 7.35 14.24 18.41
N TRP A 8 6.63 15.06 19.19
CA TRP A 8 7.22 16.14 19.98
C TRP A 8 8.04 15.59 21.17
N LEU A 9 7.52 14.56 21.86
CA LEU A 9 8.20 13.88 22.96
C LEU A 9 9.49 13.14 22.51
N LEU A 10 9.49 12.57 21.30
CA LEU A 10 10.66 11.87 20.75
C LEU A 10 11.68 12.81 20.06
N ASN A 11 11.30 14.05 19.72
CA ASN A 11 12.19 15.04 19.09
C ASN A 11 13.27 15.57 20.07
N ASP A 12 12.99 15.57 21.37
CA ASP A 12 13.95 16.00 22.42
C ASP A 12 15.17 15.05 22.57
N TYR A 13 15.10 13.82 22.04
CA TYR A 13 16.13 12.79 22.24
C TYR A 13 17.11 12.58 21.07
N ARG A 14 17.15 13.46 20.05
CA ARG A 14 18.04 13.31 18.87
C ARG A 14 17.94 11.92 18.17
N GLY A 15 16.77 11.26 18.22
CA GLY A 15 16.70 9.80 18.02
C GLY A 15 15.72 9.25 16.98
N VAL A 16 14.93 10.06 16.27
CA VAL A 16 14.00 9.53 15.26
C VAL A 16 14.58 9.68 13.85
N PRO A 17 14.78 8.57 13.10
CA PRO A 17 15.16 8.65 11.70
C PRO A 17 14.15 9.51 10.94
N THR A 18 14.62 10.55 10.23
CA THR A 18 13.79 11.43 9.41
C THR A 18 12.80 10.70 8.48
N PRO A 19 13.10 9.49 7.93
CA PRO A 19 12.12 8.72 7.15
C PRO A 19 10.85 8.36 7.91
N VAL A 20 10.92 8.13 9.22
CA VAL A 20 9.76 7.75 10.05
C VAL A 20 8.78 8.93 10.17
N LEU A 21 9.29 10.16 10.30
CA LEU A 21 8.47 11.37 10.36
C LEU A 21 7.74 11.60 9.02
N ILE A 22 8.45 11.42 7.91
CA ILE A 22 7.86 11.55 6.57
C ILE A 22 6.78 10.48 6.37
N LEU A 23 7.04 9.23 6.75
CA LEU A 23 6.05 8.15 6.69
C LEU A 23 4.81 8.49 7.52
N ALA A 24 4.98 8.98 8.76
CA ALA A 24 3.87 9.35 9.62
C ALA A 24 3.02 10.49 9.01
N ALA A 25 3.67 11.51 8.45
CA ALA A 25 2.98 12.61 7.77
C ALA A 25 2.19 12.11 6.54
N LEU A 26 2.80 11.28 5.70
CA LEU A 26 2.15 10.69 4.52
C LEU A 26 1.00 9.75 4.90
N LEU A 27 1.16 8.95 5.95
CA LEU A 27 0.10 8.08 6.49
C LEU A 27 -1.11 8.91 6.92
N LEU A 28 -0.89 9.97 7.70
CA LEU A 28 -1.96 10.85 8.18
C LEU A 28 -2.67 11.56 7.01
N ALA A 29 -1.90 12.08 6.05
CA ALA A 29 -2.45 12.69 4.84
C ALA A 29 -3.26 11.68 4.01
N GLY A 30 -2.75 10.46 3.82
CA GLY A 30 -3.42 9.38 3.12
C GLY A 30 -4.70 8.93 3.81
N LEU A 31 -4.69 8.76 5.13
CA LEU A 31 -5.87 8.42 5.93
C LEU A 31 -6.94 9.51 5.84
N PHE A 32 -6.55 10.78 5.97
CA PHE A 32 -7.46 11.90 5.84
C PHE A 32 -8.06 11.97 4.44
N MET A 33 -7.23 11.81 3.40
CA MET A 33 -7.67 11.78 2.02
C MET A 33 -8.64 10.63 1.76
N ALA A 34 -8.33 9.41 2.21
CA ALA A 34 -9.16 8.23 1.98
C ALA A 34 -10.52 8.30 2.70
N THR A 35 -10.54 8.79 3.95
CA THR A 35 -11.73 8.71 4.82
C THR A 35 -12.58 9.98 4.82
N ARG A 36 -11.96 11.17 4.76
CA ARG A 36 -12.65 12.46 4.95
C ARG A 36 -12.93 13.20 3.65
N THR A 37 -12.23 12.90 2.55
CA THR A 37 -12.41 13.66 1.30
C THR A 37 -13.36 13.00 0.31
N ALA A 38 -13.99 13.83 -0.54
CA ALA A 38 -14.78 13.34 -1.67
C ALA A 38 -13.93 12.58 -2.70
N PHE A 39 -12.64 12.90 -2.80
CA PHE A 39 -11.70 12.22 -3.68
C PHE A 39 -11.52 10.74 -3.28
N GLY A 40 -11.30 10.47 -1.99
CA GLY A 40 -11.23 9.10 -1.46
C GLY A 40 -12.49 8.29 -1.79
N ARG A 41 -13.68 8.84 -1.53
CA ARG A 41 -14.96 8.18 -1.86
C ARG A 41 -15.10 7.85 -3.35
N ARG A 42 -14.64 8.73 -4.25
CA ARG A 42 -14.63 8.47 -5.70
C ARG A 42 -13.72 7.30 -6.07
N ILE A 43 -12.55 7.17 -5.44
CA ILE A 43 -11.63 6.04 -5.68
C ILE A 43 -12.30 4.72 -5.30
N TYR A 44 -12.89 4.63 -4.11
CA TYR A 44 -13.58 3.41 -3.66
C TYR A 44 -14.79 3.08 -4.54
N ALA A 45 -15.58 4.08 -4.97
CA ALA A 45 -16.70 3.88 -5.88
C ALA A 45 -16.26 3.33 -7.25
N ILE A 46 -15.20 3.91 -7.83
CA ILE A 46 -14.63 3.44 -9.09
C ILE A 46 -14.10 2.00 -8.96
N GLY A 47 -13.48 1.68 -7.82
CA GLY A 47 -12.97 0.33 -7.56
C GLY A 47 -14.08 -0.71 -7.39
N GLY A 48 -15.25 -0.34 -6.86
CA GLY A 48 -16.37 -1.28 -6.68
C GLY A 48 -17.13 -1.57 -7.97
N ASN A 49 -17.50 -0.53 -8.72
CA ASN A 49 -18.14 -0.67 -10.02
C ASN A 49 -17.86 0.56 -10.90
N LEU A 50 -17.06 0.34 -11.95
CA LEU A 50 -16.63 1.40 -12.87
C LEU A 50 -17.78 2.00 -13.69
N GLU A 51 -18.76 1.19 -14.10
CA GLU A 51 -19.92 1.65 -14.85
C GLU A 51 -20.86 2.48 -13.98
N ALA A 52 -21.14 2.01 -12.76
CA ALA A 52 -21.97 2.74 -11.80
C ALA A 52 -21.34 4.09 -11.41
N ALA A 53 -20.02 4.13 -11.25
CA ALA A 53 -19.30 5.38 -10.98
C ALA A 53 -19.44 6.39 -12.13
N ARG A 54 -19.35 5.93 -13.39
CA ARG A 54 -19.56 6.78 -14.58
C ARG A 54 -20.98 7.33 -14.65
N LEU A 55 -21.98 6.48 -14.43
CA LEU A 55 -23.39 6.88 -14.42
C LEU A 55 -23.72 7.85 -13.28
N SER A 56 -22.97 7.78 -12.17
CA SER A 56 -23.09 8.71 -11.03
C SER A 56 -22.37 10.05 -11.25
N GLY A 57 -21.94 10.36 -12.47
CA GLY A 57 -21.27 11.62 -12.83
C GLY A 57 -19.82 11.74 -12.34
N ILE A 58 -19.20 10.64 -11.90
CA ILE A 58 -17.77 10.65 -11.51
C ILE A 58 -16.93 10.58 -12.78
N ASN A 59 -16.08 11.58 -12.99
CA ASN A 59 -15.08 11.53 -14.06
C ASN A 59 -13.97 10.52 -13.69
N VAL A 60 -14.13 9.29 -14.19
CA VAL A 60 -13.22 8.17 -13.90
C VAL A 60 -11.81 8.43 -14.42
N GLU A 61 -11.67 9.02 -15.60
CA GLU A 61 -10.36 9.27 -16.22
C GLU A 61 -9.54 10.27 -15.42
N ARG A 62 -10.13 11.41 -15.05
CA ARG A 62 -9.48 12.41 -14.20
C ARG A 62 -9.11 11.86 -12.84
N THR A 63 -9.99 11.03 -12.25
CA THR A 63 -9.72 10.42 -10.93
C THR A 63 -8.57 9.42 -11.02
N LYS A 64 -8.53 8.57 -12.06
CA LYS A 64 -7.40 7.65 -12.29
C LYS A 64 -6.10 8.40 -12.51
N LEU A 65 -6.10 9.44 -13.33
CA LEU A 65 -4.92 10.26 -13.59
C LEU A 65 -4.38 10.91 -12.30
N ALA A 66 -5.27 11.45 -11.46
CA ALA A 66 -4.89 11.99 -10.16
C ALA A 66 -4.29 10.93 -9.22
N VAL A 67 -4.84 9.71 -9.20
CA VAL A 67 -4.29 8.60 -8.40
C VAL A 67 -2.88 8.23 -8.87
N PHE A 68 -2.64 8.11 -10.18
CA PHE A 68 -1.30 7.84 -10.71
C PHE A 68 -0.32 8.98 -10.42
N ALA A 69 -0.76 10.25 -10.48
CA ALA A 69 0.07 11.39 -10.12
C ALA A 69 0.46 11.37 -8.63
N ILE A 70 -0.47 11.05 -7.74
CA ILE A 70 -0.20 10.91 -6.30
C ILE A 70 0.77 9.74 -6.07
N ASN A 71 0.58 8.61 -6.74
CA ASN A 71 1.51 7.48 -6.66
C ASN A 71 2.93 7.89 -7.10
N GLY A 72 3.06 8.61 -8.21
CA GLY A 72 4.35 9.13 -8.68
C GLY A 72 5.02 10.06 -7.66
N LEU A 73 4.25 10.94 -7.02
CA LEU A 73 4.75 11.79 -5.93
C LEU A 73 5.26 10.95 -4.74
N MET A 74 4.50 9.93 -4.33
CA MET A 74 4.87 9.05 -3.23
C MET A 74 6.16 8.27 -3.55
N VAL A 75 6.28 7.74 -4.77
CA VAL A 75 7.49 7.05 -5.25
C VAL A 75 8.68 8.00 -5.30
N ALA A 76 8.50 9.25 -5.75
CA ALA A 76 9.57 10.25 -5.76
C ALA A 76 10.11 10.52 -4.35
N ILE A 77 9.22 10.70 -3.36
CA ILE A 77 9.61 10.89 -1.96
C ILE A 77 10.34 9.65 -1.42
N ALA A 78 9.82 8.44 -1.69
CA ALA A 78 10.47 7.19 -1.27
C ALA A 78 11.86 7.01 -1.90
N GLY A 79 12.02 7.35 -3.18
CA GLY A 79 13.30 7.30 -3.89
C GLY A 79 14.33 8.28 -3.32
N LEU A 80 13.91 9.52 -2.99
CA LEU A 80 14.78 10.50 -2.33
C LEU A 80 15.26 10.00 -0.96
N ILE A 81 14.38 9.38 -0.18
CA ILE A 81 14.72 8.78 1.11
C ILE A 81 15.71 7.62 0.92
N LEU A 82 15.45 6.72 -0.02
CA LEU A 82 16.30 5.56 -0.28
C LEU A 82 17.70 6.00 -0.77
N SER A 83 17.77 6.96 -1.69
CA SER A 83 19.02 7.51 -2.20
C SER A 83 19.82 8.20 -1.10
N SER A 84 19.15 8.98 -0.25
CA SER A 84 19.77 9.61 0.93
C SER A 84 20.32 8.58 1.92
N ARG A 85 19.65 7.42 2.06
CA ARG A 85 20.08 6.33 2.93
C ARG A 85 21.28 5.56 2.38
N LEU A 86 21.35 5.39 1.07
CA LEU A 86 22.44 4.70 0.38
C LEU A 86 23.67 5.59 0.17
N GLY A 87 23.50 6.92 0.19
CA GLY A 87 24.57 7.88 -0.10
C GLY A 87 25.04 7.87 -1.55
N ALA A 88 24.41 7.06 -2.42
CA ALA A 88 24.74 6.88 -3.82
C ALA A 88 23.48 6.50 -4.62
N GLY A 89 23.39 7.00 -5.86
CA GLY A 89 22.34 6.63 -6.80
C GLY A 89 22.66 5.32 -7.50
N SER A 90 22.54 4.18 -6.80
CA SER A 90 22.73 2.87 -7.43
C SER A 90 21.60 2.57 -8.42
N PRO A 91 21.88 2.09 -9.65
CA PRO A 91 20.85 1.65 -10.59
C PRO A 91 19.99 0.49 -10.06
N SER A 92 20.52 -0.29 -9.11
CA SER A 92 19.80 -1.37 -8.45
C SER A 92 18.96 -0.91 -7.26
N ALA A 93 19.04 0.36 -6.86
CA ALA A 93 18.26 0.90 -5.75
C ALA A 93 16.78 0.90 -6.12
N GLY A 94 15.98 0.18 -5.33
CA GLY A 94 14.54 0.04 -5.58
C GLY A 94 14.18 -1.13 -6.50
N ASN A 95 15.12 -2.00 -6.87
CA ASN A 95 14.77 -3.24 -7.57
C ASN A 95 13.69 -4.00 -6.80
N ILE A 96 12.60 -4.36 -7.48
CA ILE A 96 11.48 -5.17 -6.96
C ILE A 96 10.63 -4.44 -5.91
N ALA A 97 10.88 -3.15 -5.67
CA ALA A 97 10.07 -2.35 -4.75
C ALA A 97 8.60 -2.28 -5.17
N GLU A 98 8.29 -2.39 -6.46
CA GLU A 98 6.91 -2.44 -6.97
C GLU A 98 6.19 -3.71 -6.53
N LEU A 99 6.88 -4.86 -6.60
CA LEU A 99 6.34 -6.13 -6.16
C LEU A 99 6.07 -6.12 -4.66
N ASP A 100 7.01 -5.57 -3.89
CA ASP A 100 6.88 -5.43 -2.43
C ASP A 100 5.71 -4.50 -2.07
N ALA A 101 5.55 -3.39 -2.80
CA ALA A 101 4.44 -2.46 -2.60
C ALA A 101 3.07 -3.13 -2.87
N ILE A 102 2.96 -3.89 -3.96
CA ILE A 102 1.72 -4.62 -4.28
C ILE A 102 1.45 -5.70 -3.22
N ALA A 103 2.45 -6.52 -2.90
CA ALA A 103 2.31 -7.58 -1.91
C ALA A 103 1.93 -7.03 -0.53
N ALA A 104 2.57 -5.95 -0.07
CA ALA A 104 2.23 -5.25 1.15
C ALA A 104 0.76 -4.79 1.17
N CYS A 105 0.29 -4.18 0.08
CA CYS A 105 -1.09 -3.70 0.02
C CYS A 105 -2.11 -4.85 0.05
N VAL A 106 -1.84 -5.96 -0.63
CA VAL A 106 -2.72 -7.13 -0.69
C VAL A 106 -2.73 -7.88 0.63
N ILE A 107 -1.56 -8.11 1.26
CA ILE A 107 -1.46 -8.70 2.61
C ILE A 107 -2.18 -7.80 3.63
N GLY A 108 -2.07 -6.48 3.45
CA GLY A 108 -2.79 -5.47 4.22
C GLY A 108 -4.31 -5.46 4.05
N GLY A 109 -4.86 -6.33 3.18
CA GLY A 109 -6.30 -6.49 2.98
C GLY A 109 -6.89 -5.59 1.89
N THR A 110 -6.06 -5.03 1.00
CA THR A 110 -6.54 -4.32 -0.20
C THR A 110 -6.91 -5.34 -1.27
N SER A 111 -8.13 -5.29 -1.79
CA SER A 111 -8.56 -6.22 -2.83
C SER A 111 -8.01 -5.83 -4.20
N LEU A 112 -7.49 -6.81 -4.95
CA LEU A 112 -7.02 -6.60 -6.32
C LEU A 112 -8.16 -6.35 -7.30
N ALA A 113 -9.37 -6.81 -6.95
CA ALA A 113 -10.58 -6.54 -7.73
C ALA A 113 -11.12 -5.11 -7.54
N GLY A 114 -10.62 -4.38 -6.55
CA GLY A 114 -11.02 -3.00 -6.25
C GLY A 114 -12.21 -2.87 -5.30
N GLY A 115 -12.44 -1.64 -4.84
CA GLY A 115 -13.63 -1.25 -4.04
C GLY A 115 -13.49 -1.47 -2.54
N ILE A 116 -12.51 -2.25 -2.09
CA ILE A 116 -12.27 -2.56 -0.67
C ILE A 116 -10.77 -2.44 -0.38
N GLY A 117 -10.44 -1.72 0.70
CA GLY A 117 -9.07 -1.58 1.18
C GLY A 117 -8.95 -0.48 2.23
N SER A 118 -7.88 -0.49 3.01
CA SER A 118 -7.61 0.54 4.01
C SER A 118 -6.16 0.98 3.99
N VAL A 119 -5.92 2.29 4.12
CA VAL A 119 -4.56 2.85 4.18
C VAL A 119 -3.79 2.29 5.38
N ALA A 120 -4.45 2.15 6.53
CA ALA A 120 -3.85 1.55 7.72
C ALA A 120 -3.47 0.08 7.50
N GLY A 121 -4.33 -0.70 6.84
CA GLY A 121 -4.03 -2.09 6.48
C GLY A 121 -2.84 -2.20 5.54
N ALA A 122 -2.74 -1.36 4.51
CA ALA A 122 -1.60 -1.33 3.60
C ALA A 122 -0.28 -1.03 4.34
N VAL A 123 -0.28 -0.11 5.31
CA VAL A 123 0.92 0.16 6.12
C VAL A 123 1.27 -1.01 7.03
N MET A 124 0.29 -1.68 7.64
CA MET A 124 0.54 -2.92 8.39
C MET A 124 1.14 -4.02 7.51
N GLY A 125 0.64 -4.18 6.29
CA GLY A 125 1.21 -5.11 5.31
C GLY A 125 2.64 -4.73 4.89
N ALA A 126 2.94 -3.44 4.75
CA ALA A 126 4.29 -2.96 4.47
C ALA A 126 5.26 -3.23 5.63
N PHE A 127 4.80 -3.12 6.88
CA PHE A 127 5.57 -3.53 8.05
C PHE A 127 5.85 -5.04 8.04
N ILE A 128 4.87 -5.87 7.67
CA ILE A 128 5.05 -7.32 7.56
C ILE A 128 6.09 -7.65 6.49
N MET A 129 5.97 -7.08 5.29
CA MET A 129 6.95 -7.29 4.21
C MET A 129 8.35 -6.81 4.61
N SER A 130 8.45 -5.63 5.25
CA SER A 130 9.73 -5.10 5.72
C SER A 130 10.35 -5.99 6.80
N ALA A 131 9.55 -6.52 7.73
CA ALA A 131 10.03 -7.41 8.78
C ALA A 131 10.52 -8.75 8.19
N LEU A 132 9.82 -9.29 7.19
CA LEU A 132 10.25 -10.49 6.46
C LEU A 132 11.57 -10.25 5.73
N ASP A 133 11.72 -9.11 5.04
CA ASP A 133 12.95 -8.77 4.34
C ASP A 133 14.14 -8.65 5.27
N ASN A 134 13.98 -7.92 6.37
CA ASN A 134 15.02 -7.81 7.39
C ASN A 134 15.31 -9.19 8.02
N GLY A 135 14.28 -9.99 8.34
CA GLY A 135 14.45 -11.32 8.91
C GLY A 135 15.23 -12.27 8.00
N MET A 136 14.85 -12.37 6.72
CA MET A 136 15.58 -13.18 5.73
C MET A 136 17.02 -12.68 5.54
N SER A 137 17.21 -11.35 5.52
CA SER A 137 18.54 -10.76 5.42
C SER A 137 19.41 -11.06 6.64
N MET A 138 18.85 -11.08 7.86
CA MET A 138 19.60 -11.43 9.08
C MET A 138 19.94 -12.92 9.16
N MET A 139 19.14 -13.75 8.50
CA MET A 139 19.42 -15.19 8.34
C MET A 139 20.40 -15.48 7.19
N ASP A 140 20.97 -14.45 6.57
CA ASP A 140 21.88 -14.54 5.42
C ASP A 140 21.30 -15.33 4.23
N VAL A 141 19.97 -15.26 4.07
CA VAL A 141 19.28 -15.91 2.96
C VAL A 141 19.63 -15.18 1.66
N ALA A 142 20.15 -15.91 0.67
CA ALA A 142 20.51 -15.33 -0.61
C ALA A 142 19.31 -14.63 -1.29
N THR A 143 19.56 -13.49 -1.94
CA THR A 143 18.54 -12.65 -2.58
C THR A 143 17.63 -13.41 -3.55
N PHE A 144 18.17 -14.42 -4.25
CA PHE A 144 17.40 -15.30 -5.13
C PHE A 144 16.23 -15.98 -4.40
N TRP A 145 16.49 -16.54 -3.20
CA TRP A 145 15.47 -17.19 -2.39
C TRP A 145 14.47 -16.18 -1.82
N GLN A 146 14.92 -14.98 -1.47
CA GLN A 146 14.03 -13.91 -1.02
C GLN A 146 12.99 -13.57 -2.09
N TYR A 147 13.38 -13.50 -3.37
CA TYR A 147 12.46 -13.25 -4.47
C TYR A 147 11.44 -14.37 -4.68
N ILE A 148 11.85 -15.63 -4.54
CA ILE A 148 10.95 -16.78 -4.60
C ILE A 148 9.91 -16.70 -3.47
N VAL A 149 10.35 -16.41 -2.24
CA VAL A 149 9.47 -16.29 -1.08
C VAL A 149 8.47 -15.15 -1.26
N LYS A 150 8.94 -13.96 -1.66
CA LYS A 150 8.08 -12.79 -1.94
C LYS A 150 7.03 -13.10 -3.00
N GLY A 151 7.44 -13.72 -4.10
CA GLY A 151 6.54 -14.15 -5.18
C GLY A 151 5.51 -15.17 -4.69
N ALA A 152 5.93 -16.16 -3.90
CA ALA A 152 5.04 -17.16 -3.33
C ALA A 152 4.00 -16.54 -2.38
N ILE A 153 4.42 -15.62 -1.52
CA ILE A 153 3.52 -14.89 -0.61
C ILE A 153 2.48 -14.09 -1.40
N LEU A 154 2.90 -13.36 -2.44
CA LEU A 154 1.98 -12.62 -3.28
C LEU A 154 0.98 -13.55 -3.97
N LEU A 155 1.44 -14.65 -4.58
CA LEU A 155 0.57 -15.62 -5.24
C LEU A 155 -0.46 -16.21 -4.29
N LEU A 156 -0.04 -16.57 -3.06
CA LEU A 156 -0.94 -17.05 -2.03
C LEU A 156 -1.97 -15.98 -1.64
N ALA A 157 -1.53 -14.73 -1.45
CA ALA A 157 -2.43 -13.63 -1.10
C ALA A 157 -3.47 -13.37 -2.20
N VAL A 158 -3.07 -13.35 -3.47
CA VAL A 158 -3.98 -13.22 -4.63
C VAL A 158 -4.93 -14.41 -4.73
N TRP A 159 -4.43 -15.62 -4.53
CA TRP A 159 -5.24 -16.82 -4.57
C TRP A 159 -6.33 -16.77 -3.50
N MET A 160 -5.99 -16.36 -2.27
CA MET A 160 -6.94 -16.17 -1.18
C MET A 160 -7.96 -15.05 -1.45
N ASP A 161 -7.53 -13.90 -1.98
CA ASP A 161 -8.43 -12.81 -2.38
C ASP A 161 -9.44 -13.30 -3.44
N SER A 162 -8.95 -13.99 -4.47
CA SER A 162 -9.79 -14.53 -5.55
C SER A 162 -10.74 -15.64 -5.09
N ALA A 163 -10.30 -16.53 -4.19
CA ALA A 163 -11.11 -17.60 -3.62
C ALA A 163 -12.25 -17.04 -2.75
N THR A 164 -11.93 -16.05 -1.91
CA THR A 164 -12.92 -15.37 -1.05
C THR A 164 -13.98 -14.66 -1.88
N LYS A 165 -13.59 -14.03 -3.00
CA LYS A 165 -14.55 -13.41 -3.94
C LYS A 165 -15.47 -14.44 -4.60
N ARG A 166 -14.93 -15.56 -5.10
CA ARG A 166 -15.73 -16.63 -5.72
C ARG A 166 -16.77 -17.19 -4.76
N ALA A 167 -16.41 -17.34 -3.48
CA ALA A 167 -17.34 -17.79 -2.44
C ALA A 167 -18.50 -16.81 -2.20
N ARG A 168 -18.25 -15.49 -2.25
CA ARG A 168 -19.32 -14.47 -2.12
C ARG A 168 -20.30 -14.51 -3.30
N ILE A 169 -19.79 -14.51 -4.53
CA ILE A 169 -20.63 -14.55 -5.75
C ILE A 169 -21.55 -15.78 -5.73
N ARG A 170 -21.00 -16.95 -5.40
CA ARG A 170 -21.77 -18.21 -5.33
C ARG A 170 -22.87 -18.17 -4.26
N ARG A 171 -22.64 -17.48 -3.14
CA ARG A 171 -23.62 -17.34 -2.05
C ARG A 171 -24.77 -16.40 -2.43
N ASP A 172 -24.51 -15.37 -3.22
CA ASP A 172 -25.56 -14.44 -3.68
C ASP A 172 -26.45 -15.10 -4.76
N SER A 173 -25.89 -15.93 -5.64
CA SER A 173 -26.69 -16.72 -6.60
C SER A 173 -27.63 -17.72 -5.92
N LEU A 174 -27.24 -18.30 -4.79
CA LEU A 174 -28.08 -19.26 -4.05
C LEU A 174 -29.21 -18.61 -3.25
N LYS A 175 -29.16 -17.30 -3.00
CA LYS A 175 -30.24 -16.55 -2.32
C LYS A 175 -31.31 -16.03 -3.29
N ASN A 176 -31.01 -16.04 -4.59
CA ASN A 176 -31.89 -15.54 -5.65
C ASN A 176 -32.63 -16.67 -6.39
N VAL A 177 -32.61 -17.89 -5.84
CA VAL A 177 -33.39 -19.07 -6.25
C VAL A 177 -34.30 -19.44 -5.10
#